data_AF-A0A1Y3NKW7-F1
#
_entry.id   AF-A0A1Y3NKW7-F1
#
_cell.length_a   1.000
_cell.length_b   1.000
_cell.length_c   1.000
_cell.angle_alpha   90.00
_cell.angle_beta   90.00
_cell.angle_gamma   90.00
#
_symmetry.space_group_name_H-M   'P 1'
#
loop_
_entity.id
_entity.type
_entity.pdbx_description
1 polymer ?
#
loop_
_entity_poly.entity_id
_entity_poly.type
_entity_poly.pdbx_seq_one_letter_code
_entity_poly.pdbx_strand_id
1 'polypeptide(L)'
;MIGYAFRNLKKNLSSYHGELKLLAPVTPSYGEDIVLLNFDIININENCVKINISNPNGKPGQSVPDCVFQRPVIRPVKFSDSNFEVFIDTMNRNFYLTRKGEEGNPLFGFSFASLVFKEQYVEVNVKVPENANIYGFGEVVDTFRRNPNNTTTTIFSRGKYIKKIKKKKVKKDN
;
A
#
# COMPACT_ATOMS: atom_id res chain seq x y z
N MET A 1 -19.38 11.92 7.49
CA MET A 1 -18.81 11.05 6.44
C MET A 1 -17.33 10.90 6.76
N ILE A 2 -16.85 9.67 6.96
CA ILE A 2 -15.44 9.39 7.30
C ILE A 2 -14.58 9.28 6.04
N GLY A 3 -13.26 9.46 6.20
CA GLY A 3 -12.27 9.35 5.13
C GLY A 3 -12.07 10.64 4.32
N TYR A 4 -11.44 10.50 3.17
CA TYR A 4 -10.95 11.60 2.33
C TYR A 4 -11.73 11.73 1.04
N ALA A 5 -11.89 12.96 0.55
CA ALA A 5 -12.39 13.26 -0.79
C ALA A 5 -11.41 14.16 -1.56
N PHE A 6 -11.44 14.09 -2.88
CA PHE A 6 -10.63 14.97 -3.72
C PHE A 6 -11.16 16.41 -3.64
N ARG A 7 -10.27 17.34 -3.28
CA ARG A 7 -10.45 18.79 -3.49
C ARG A 7 -10.19 19.16 -4.94
N ASN A 8 -9.17 18.56 -5.54
CA ASN A 8 -8.87 18.64 -6.95
C ASN A 8 -8.23 17.34 -7.44
N LEU A 9 -8.33 17.10 -8.74
CA LEU A 9 -7.64 16.02 -9.41
C LEU A 9 -7.32 16.47 -10.83
N LYS A 10 -6.04 16.44 -11.19
CA LYS A 10 -5.54 16.78 -12.53
C LYS A 10 -4.94 15.54 -13.15
N LYS A 11 -5.37 15.22 -14.36
CA LYS A 11 -4.80 14.16 -15.19
C LYS A 11 -3.87 14.76 -16.23
N ASN A 12 -2.63 14.29 -16.26
CA ASN A 12 -1.67 14.56 -17.31
C ASN A 12 -1.49 13.31 -18.20
N LEU A 13 -0.62 13.39 -19.21
CA LEU A 13 -0.37 12.27 -20.13
C LEU A 13 0.19 11.03 -19.43
N SER A 14 0.99 11.19 -18.38
CA SER A 14 1.70 10.11 -17.66
C SER A 14 1.46 10.09 -16.16
N SER A 15 0.63 10.99 -15.63
CA SER A 15 0.40 11.10 -14.19
C SER A 15 -1.00 11.59 -13.80
N TYR A 16 -1.40 11.28 -12.58
CA TYR A 16 -2.47 11.97 -11.85
C TYR A 16 -1.84 12.72 -10.68
N HIS A 17 -2.30 13.95 -10.46
CA HIS A 17 -1.94 14.76 -9.30
C HIS A 17 -3.20 15.33 -8.69
N GLY A 18 -3.41 15.12 -7.40
CA GLY A 18 -4.60 15.60 -6.70
C GLY A 18 -4.32 15.89 -5.24
N GLU A 19 -5.26 16.61 -4.65
CA GLU A 19 -5.27 16.93 -3.23
C GLU A 19 -6.51 16.33 -2.60
N LEU A 20 -6.29 15.63 -1.49
CA LEU A 20 -7.34 15.01 -0.69
C LEU A 20 -7.58 15.86 0.56
N LYS A 21 -8.85 16.01 0.93
CA LYS A 21 -9.29 16.65 2.17
C LYS A 21 -10.09 15.68 3.01
N LEU A 22 -9.76 15.61 4.29
CA LEU A 22 -10.51 14.85 5.27
C LEU A 22 -11.92 15.45 5.44
N LEU A 23 -12.95 14.61 5.39
CA LEU A 23 -14.35 15.05 5.45
C LEU A 23 -14.84 15.29 6.87
N ALA A 24 -14.31 14.58 7.86
CA ALA A 24 -14.59 14.80 9.28
C ALA A 24 -13.43 14.26 10.13
N PRO A 25 -12.98 14.98 11.17
CA PRO A 25 -12.03 14.46 12.15
C PRO A 25 -12.60 13.22 12.84
N VAL A 26 -11.75 12.23 13.07
CA VAL A 26 -12.10 11.00 13.75
C VAL A 26 -11.25 10.94 15.00
N THR A 27 -11.87 10.81 16.17
CA THR A 27 -11.30 10.58 17.53
C THR A 27 -9.78 10.75 17.74
N PRO A 28 -9.33 11.38 18.84
CA PRO A 28 -7.91 11.69 19.12
C PRO A 28 -6.99 10.48 19.43
N SER A 29 -7.42 9.25 19.13
CA SER A 29 -6.58 8.06 19.25
C SER A 29 -5.52 8.04 18.14
N TYR A 30 -4.27 7.71 18.50
CA TYR A 30 -3.12 7.60 17.59
C TYR A 30 -2.63 8.91 16.95
N GLY A 31 -2.87 10.03 17.64
CA GLY A 31 -2.44 11.37 17.22
C GLY A 31 -3.47 12.10 16.36
N GLU A 32 -3.10 13.33 15.98
CA GLU A 32 -3.97 14.21 15.19
C GLU A 32 -4.19 13.67 13.78
N ASP A 33 -5.37 13.96 13.23
CA ASP A 33 -5.69 13.65 11.84
C ASP A 33 -4.96 14.58 10.87
N ILE A 34 -4.46 14.02 9.76
CA ILE A 34 -3.81 14.82 8.72
C ILE A 34 -4.86 15.35 7.74
N VAL A 35 -5.34 16.57 7.95
CA VAL A 35 -6.51 17.13 7.22
C VAL A 35 -6.33 17.18 5.70
N LEU A 36 -5.13 17.44 5.21
CA LEU A 36 -4.82 17.55 3.78
C LEU A 36 -3.73 16.56 3.40
N LEU A 37 -3.92 15.86 2.28
CA LEU A 37 -2.94 14.94 1.72
C LEU A 37 -2.71 15.24 0.24
N ASN A 38 -1.49 15.03 -0.23
CA ASN A 38 -1.17 14.96 -1.66
C ASN A 38 -1.39 13.53 -2.16
N PHE A 39 -1.96 13.40 -3.35
CA PHE A 39 -2.18 12.14 -4.04
C PHE A 39 -1.54 12.18 -5.42
N ASP A 40 -0.63 11.25 -5.67
CA ASP A 40 0.08 11.13 -6.95
C ASP A 40 -0.01 9.71 -7.50
N ILE A 41 -0.27 9.60 -8.79
CA ILE A 41 -0.02 8.37 -9.55
C ILE A 41 0.91 8.71 -10.71
N ILE A 42 2.01 7.98 -10.86
CA ILE A 42 2.98 8.18 -11.92
C ILE A 42 3.37 6.82 -12.49
N ASN A 43 3.36 6.68 -13.82
CA ASN A 43 4.01 5.54 -14.46
C ASN A 43 5.52 5.73 -14.34
N ILE A 44 6.21 4.88 -13.57
CA ILE A 44 7.68 4.86 -13.54
C ILE A 44 8.21 4.39 -14.89
N ASN A 45 7.56 3.40 -15.49
CA ASN A 45 7.75 2.88 -16.85
C ASN A 45 6.50 2.08 -17.26
N GLU A 46 6.55 1.39 -18.41
CA GLU A 46 5.45 0.57 -18.97
C GLU A 46 4.92 -0.50 -17.99
N ASN A 47 5.78 -1.00 -17.10
CA ASN A 47 5.55 -2.14 -16.22
C ASN A 47 5.57 -1.77 -14.74
N CYS A 48 5.59 -0.48 -14.40
CA CYS A 48 5.63 -0.05 -13.00
C CYS A 48 4.85 1.25 -12.79
N VAL A 49 3.83 1.17 -11.95
CA VAL A 49 3.05 2.32 -11.50
C VAL A 49 3.41 2.63 -10.05
N LYS A 50 3.73 3.89 -9.77
CA LYS A 50 3.92 4.40 -8.42
C LYS A 50 2.68 5.15 -8.00
N ILE A 51 2.13 4.78 -6.85
CA ILE A 51 1.06 5.50 -6.17
C ILE A 51 1.65 6.06 -4.89
N ASN A 52 1.42 7.34 -4.61
CA ASN A 52 1.94 8.02 -3.44
C ASN A 52 0.82 8.84 -2.77
N ILE A 53 0.68 8.66 -1.47
CA ILE A 53 -0.16 9.50 -0.60
C ILE A 53 0.75 10.05 0.48
N SER A 54 0.84 11.37 0.56
CA SER A 54 1.79 12.02 1.47
C SER A 54 1.20 13.23 2.16
N ASN A 55 1.63 13.46 3.40
CA ASN A 55 1.38 14.71 4.11
C ASN A 55 2.18 15.84 3.44
N PRO A 56 1.54 16.90 2.90
CA PRO A 56 2.22 18.04 2.29
C PRO A 56 3.13 18.78 3.27
N ASN A 57 2.81 18.75 4.56
CA ASN A 57 3.59 19.37 5.64
C ASN A 57 4.36 18.32 6.46
N GLY A 58 4.78 17.23 5.81
CA GLY A 58 5.46 16.13 6.47
C GLY A 58 6.78 16.55 7.13
N LYS A 59 7.04 16.05 8.33
CA LYS A 59 8.31 16.28 9.06
C LYS A 59 9.41 15.34 8.56
N PRO A 60 10.69 15.72 8.67
CA PRO A 60 11.81 14.80 8.40
C PRO A 60 11.65 13.48 9.16
N GLY A 61 11.94 12.35 8.51
CA GLY A 61 11.78 11.01 9.08
C GLY A 61 10.42 10.34 8.84
N GLN A 62 9.40 11.07 8.35
CA GLN A 62 8.12 10.46 7.95
C GLN A 62 8.19 9.74 6.59
N SER A 63 9.25 9.97 5.81
CA SER A 63 9.53 9.25 4.57
C SER A 63 10.85 8.49 4.69
N VAL A 64 10.91 7.30 4.09
CA VAL A 64 12.12 6.48 4.06
C VAL A 64 13.21 7.21 3.25
N PRO A 65 14.39 7.52 3.82
CA PRO A 65 15.47 8.20 3.10
C PRO A 65 16.02 7.38 1.93
N ASP A 66 16.47 8.06 0.87
CA ASP A 66 17.04 7.39 -0.32
C ASP A 66 18.33 6.60 -0.02
N CYS A 67 19.08 7.00 1.00
CA CYS A 67 20.29 6.27 1.42
C CYS A 67 19.98 4.88 2.01
N VAL A 68 18.76 4.66 2.50
CA VAL A 68 18.30 3.37 3.04
C VAL A 68 17.57 2.57 1.95
N PHE A 69 16.86 3.26 1.06
CA PHE A 69 16.08 2.64 -0.01
C PHE A 69 16.26 3.41 -1.31
N GLN A 70 17.06 2.86 -2.22
CA GLN A 70 17.22 3.42 -3.56
C GLN A 70 15.93 3.24 -4.35
N ARG A 71 15.29 4.36 -4.70
CA ARG A 71 14.06 4.35 -5.51
C ARG A 71 14.38 4.03 -6.97
N PRO A 72 13.45 3.40 -7.71
CA PRO A 72 13.66 3.13 -9.12
C PRO A 72 13.88 4.42 -9.93
N VAL A 73 14.74 4.33 -10.96
CA VAL A 73 14.91 5.42 -11.92
C VAL A 73 13.62 5.60 -12.72
N ILE A 74 13.09 6.83 -12.72
CA ILE A 74 11.82 7.16 -13.37
C ILE A 74 12.07 7.43 -14.87
N ARG A 75 11.41 6.66 -15.73
CA ARG A 75 11.35 6.83 -17.19
C ARG A 75 9.89 6.84 -17.61
N PRO A 76 9.17 7.94 -17.36
CA PRO A 76 7.72 7.93 -17.37
C PRO A 76 7.18 7.76 -18.78
N VAL A 77 6.17 6.91 -18.91
CA VAL A 77 5.45 6.65 -20.16
C VAL A 77 4.04 7.18 -20.06
N LYS A 78 3.43 7.49 -21.21
CA LYS A 78 2.03 7.91 -21.25
C LYS A 78 1.14 6.77 -20.74
N PHE A 79 -0.05 7.10 -20.24
CA PHE A 79 -1.02 6.06 -19.86
C PHE A 79 -1.40 5.15 -21.04
N SER A 80 -1.39 5.66 -22.27
CA SER A 80 -1.60 4.87 -23.48
C SER A 80 -0.55 3.79 -23.70
N ASP A 81 0.66 3.97 -23.17
CA ASP A 81 1.81 3.10 -23.42
C ASP A 81 2.11 2.21 -22.19
N SER A 82 1.37 2.42 -21.09
CA SER A 82 1.42 1.57 -19.90
C SER A 82 0.72 0.23 -20.15
N ASN A 83 1.20 -0.82 -19.48
CA ASN A 83 0.52 -2.13 -19.37
C ASN A 83 -0.55 -2.15 -18.28
N PHE A 84 -0.80 -1.01 -17.63
CA PHE A 84 -1.83 -0.84 -16.60
C PHE A 84 -2.81 0.27 -16.93
N GLU A 85 -4.04 0.11 -16.47
CA GLU A 85 -5.10 1.10 -16.57
C GLU A 85 -5.52 1.56 -15.16
N VAL A 86 -5.70 2.88 -15.03
CA VAL A 86 -5.95 3.58 -13.76
C VAL A 86 -7.37 4.14 -13.81
N PHE A 87 -8.19 3.75 -12.83
CA PHE A 87 -9.57 4.21 -12.69
C PHE A 87 -9.75 4.91 -11.36
N ILE A 88 -10.20 6.16 -11.40
CA ILE A 88 -10.48 6.97 -10.20
C ILE A 88 -11.92 7.47 -10.30
N ASP A 89 -12.74 7.06 -9.33
CA ASP A 89 -14.08 7.56 -9.13
C ASP A 89 -14.08 8.51 -7.93
N THR A 90 -14.12 9.82 -8.22
CA THR A 90 -14.11 10.86 -7.19
C THR A 90 -15.42 10.93 -6.41
N MET A 91 -16.55 10.54 -7.02
CA MET A 91 -17.88 10.60 -6.41
C MET A 91 -18.06 9.47 -5.40
N ASN A 92 -17.75 8.23 -5.81
CA ASN A 92 -17.79 7.06 -4.93
C ASN A 92 -16.52 6.90 -4.09
N ARG A 93 -15.52 7.77 -4.29
CA ARG A 93 -14.25 7.82 -3.54
C ARG A 93 -13.51 6.48 -3.61
N ASN A 94 -13.41 5.91 -4.79
CA ASN A 94 -12.72 4.65 -5.04
C ASN A 94 -11.65 4.82 -6.11
N PHE A 95 -10.57 4.05 -5.98
CA PHE A 95 -9.53 3.94 -6.98
C PHE A 95 -9.18 2.46 -7.18
N TYR A 96 -8.93 2.08 -8.43
CA TYR A 96 -8.37 0.77 -8.74
C TYR A 96 -7.48 0.81 -9.99
N LEU A 97 -6.61 -0.20 -10.07
CA LEU A 97 -5.62 -0.44 -11.10
C LEU A 97 -5.88 -1.84 -11.67
N THR A 98 -5.95 -1.96 -13.00
CA THR A 98 -6.04 -3.24 -13.71
C THR A 98 -4.85 -3.43 -14.63
N ARG A 99 -4.63 -4.66 -15.11
CA ARG A 99 -3.85 -4.85 -16.33
C ARG A 99 -4.67 -4.35 -17.51
N LYS A 100 -3.96 -3.82 -18.51
CA LYS A 100 -4.57 -3.37 -19.76
C LYS A 100 -5.34 -4.51 -20.42
N GLY A 101 -6.59 -4.28 -20.76
CA GLY A 101 -7.48 -5.28 -21.36
C GLY A 101 -8.04 -6.32 -20.38
N GLU A 102 -7.76 -6.22 -19.08
CA GLU A 102 -8.38 -7.04 -18.03
C GLU A 102 -9.34 -6.19 -17.17
N GLU A 103 -10.15 -5.34 -17.82
CA GLU A 103 -11.19 -4.56 -17.14
C GLU A 103 -12.11 -5.48 -16.30
N GLY A 104 -12.42 -5.05 -15.08
CA GLY A 104 -13.19 -5.85 -14.11
C GLY A 104 -12.35 -6.77 -13.22
N ASN A 105 -11.05 -6.94 -13.49
CA ASN A 105 -10.12 -7.70 -12.64
C ASN A 105 -9.06 -6.78 -11.98
N PRO A 106 -9.42 -6.05 -10.90
CA PRO A 106 -8.50 -5.13 -10.25
C PRO A 106 -7.32 -5.87 -9.60
N LEU A 107 -6.10 -5.46 -9.94
CA LEU A 107 -4.87 -5.92 -9.28
C LEU A 107 -4.68 -5.26 -7.91
N PHE A 108 -5.03 -3.98 -7.83
CA PHE A 108 -4.86 -3.17 -6.64
C PHE A 108 -5.90 -2.06 -6.62
N GLY A 109 -6.51 -1.79 -5.49
CA GLY A 109 -7.47 -0.71 -5.34
C GLY A 109 -7.93 -0.56 -3.91
N PHE A 110 -8.32 0.66 -3.55
CA PHE A 110 -8.79 0.99 -2.20
C PHE A 110 -9.83 2.10 -2.25
N SER A 111 -10.56 2.26 -1.16
CA SER A 111 -11.51 3.36 -0.98
C SER A 111 -10.90 4.49 -0.17
N PHE A 112 -10.98 5.72 -0.68
CA PHE A 112 -10.62 6.90 0.10
C PHE A 112 -11.60 7.13 1.27
N ALA A 113 -12.79 6.53 1.23
CA ALA A 113 -13.75 6.57 2.34
C ALA A 113 -13.29 5.78 3.58
N SER A 114 -12.42 4.79 3.41
CA SER A 114 -11.84 3.98 4.50
C SER A 114 -10.37 4.29 4.76
N LEU A 115 -9.79 5.28 4.08
CA LEU A 115 -8.41 5.70 4.28
C LEU A 115 -8.29 6.45 5.62
N VAL A 116 -7.39 5.99 6.49
CA VAL A 116 -7.05 6.67 7.74
C VAL A 116 -5.62 7.16 7.67
N PHE A 117 -5.41 8.44 7.98
CA PHE A 117 -4.09 9.06 7.98
C PHE A 117 -3.97 10.00 9.19
N LYS A 118 -3.20 9.56 10.18
CA LYS A 118 -2.93 10.24 11.44
C LYS A 118 -1.43 10.34 11.65
N GLU A 119 -1.01 11.16 12.61
CA GLU A 119 0.41 11.33 12.92
C GLU A 119 1.14 10.02 13.25
N GLN A 120 0.49 9.07 13.92
CA GLN A 120 1.09 7.80 14.35
C GLN A 120 0.37 6.57 13.80
N TYR A 121 -0.59 6.74 12.89
CA TYR A 121 -1.37 5.64 12.34
C TYR A 121 -1.78 5.90 10.89
N VAL A 122 -1.52 4.92 10.02
CA VAL A 122 -1.97 4.91 8.63
C VAL A 122 -2.64 3.57 8.35
N GLU A 123 -3.83 3.61 7.78
CA GLU A 123 -4.58 2.42 7.39
C GLU A 123 -5.03 2.53 5.94
N VAL A 124 -4.70 1.51 5.16
CA VAL A 124 -5.13 1.36 3.77
C VAL A 124 -5.71 -0.04 3.60
N ASN A 125 -6.97 -0.09 3.20
CA ASN A 125 -7.67 -1.35 2.95
C ASN A 125 -7.75 -1.63 1.45
N VAL A 126 -7.08 -2.69 1.03
CA VAL A 126 -7.02 -3.12 -0.37
C VAL A 126 -7.86 -4.36 -0.54
N LYS A 127 -8.79 -4.35 -1.50
CA LYS A 127 -9.53 -5.56 -1.84
C LYS A 127 -8.65 -6.48 -2.68
N VAL A 128 -8.59 -7.74 -2.29
CA VAL A 128 -7.96 -8.82 -3.06
C VAL A 128 -9.02 -9.85 -3.45
N PRO A 129 -8.82 -10.63 -4.53
CA PRO A 129 -9.73 -11.70 -4.91
C PRO A 129 -9.93 -12.71 -3.79
N GLU A 130 -11.11 -13.36 -3.78
CA GLU A 130 -11.35 -14.48 -2.88
C GLU A 130 -10.33 -15.60 -3.14
N ASN A 131 -9.82 -16.22 -2.07
CA ASN A 131 -8.77 -17.24 -2.14
C ASN A 131 -7.46 -16.80 -2.83
N ALA A 132 -7.14 -15.50 -2.78
CA ALA A 132 -5.91 -14.95 -3.37
C ALA A 132 -4.65 -15.73 -2.96
N ASN A 133 -3.75 -15.90 -3.92
CA ASN A 133 -2.43 -16.49 -3.70
C ASN A 133 -1.47 -15.40 -3.25
N ILE A 134 -1.33 -15.24 -1.93
CA ILE A 134 -0.49 -14.21 -1.30
C ILE A 134 0.82 -14.85 -0.85
N TYR A 135 1.96 -14.22 -1.17
CA TYR A 135 3.31 -14.67 -0.84
C TYR A 135 4.16 -13.49 -0.33
N GLY A 136 5.28 -13.77 0.34
CA GLY A 136 6.18 -12.71 0.85
C GLY A 136 5.77 -12.23 2.24
N PHE A 137 5.89 -10.92 2.52
CA PHE A 137 5.67 -10.26 3.82
C PHE A 137 6.70 -10.56 4.92
N GLY A 138 7.87 -9.92 4.81
CA GLY A 138 8.86 -9.80 5.90
C GLY A 138 9.51 -11.10 6.36
N GLU A 139 10.28 -11.00 7.44
CA GLU A 139 10.94 -12.14 8.07
C GLU A 139 10.04 -12.73 9.17
N VAL A 140 9.16 -13.66 8.78
CA VAL A 140 8.27 -14.36 9.70
C VAL A 140 8.28 -15.86 9.43
N VAL A 141 7.95 -16.65 10.45
CA VAL A 141 7.84 -18.10 10.31
C VAL A 141 6.38 -18.42 10.01
N ASP A 142 6.10 -18.80 8.78
CA ASP A 142 4.77 -19.13 8.27
C ASP A 142 4.86 -20.06 7.04
N THR A 143 3.73 -20.54 6.53
CA THR A 143 3.68 -21.28 5.26
C THR A 143 4.03 -20.39 4.07
N PHE A 144 4.55 -21.00 2.99
CA PHE A 144 4.95 -20.24 1.79
C PHE A 144 3.79 -19.44 1.18
N ARG A 145 2.65 -20.09 0.94
CA ARG A 145 1.37 -19.41 0.62
C ARG A 145 0.75 -18.92 1.93
N ARG A 146 0.43 -17.64 2.02
CA ARG A 146 -0.24 -17.06 3.19
C ARG A 146 -1.70 -17.46 3.23
N ASN A 147 -2.22 -17.68 4.43
CA ASN A 147 -3.66 -17.87 4.64
C ASN A 147 -4.36 -16.49 4.50
N PRO A 148 -5.27 -16.29 3.52
CA PRO A 148 -5.93 -15.00 3.32
C PRO A 148 -7.01 -14.71 4.39
N ASN A 149 -7.36 -15.69 5.23
CA ASN A 149 -8.48 -15.57 6.15
C ASN A 149 -8.04 -15.08 7.52
N ASN A 150 -8.37 -13.80 7.81
CA ASN A 150 -8.24 -13.18 9.13
C ASN A 150 -6.88 -13.38 9.81
N THR A 151 -5.79 -13.27 9.04
CA THR A 151 -4.42 -13.36 9.56
C THR A 151 -3.80 -11.98 9.74
N THR A 152 -3.01 -11.82 10.80
CA THR A 152 -2.22 -10.61 11.05
C THR A 152 -0.74 -10.92 11.06
N THR A 153 0.05 -10.17 10.30
CA THR A 153 1.52 -10.25 10.29
C THR A 153 2.12 -8.90 10.66
N THR A 154 2.94 -8.87 11.71
CA THR A 154 3.68 -7.67 12.13
C THR A 154 5.05 -7.63 11.48
N ILE A 155 5.43 -6.48 10.92
CA ILE A 155 6.77 -6.23 10.37
C ILE A 155 7.46 -5.20 11.26
N PHE A 156 8.42 -5.64 12.05
CA PHE A 156 9.29 -4.79 12.84
C PHE A 156 10.59 -5.53 13.13
N SER A 157 11.73 -4.88 12.88
CA SER A 157 13.04 -5.49 13.15
C SER A 157 13.16 -5.81 14.64
N ARG A 158 13.28 -7.10 14.96
CA ARG A 158 13.41 -7.59 16.33
C ARG A 158 14.46 -8.67 16.38
N GLY A 159 15.43 -8.56 17.29
CA GLY A 159 16.35 -9.65 17.59
C GLY A 159 15.56 -10.87 18.08
N LYS A 160 15.51 -11.94 17.28
CA LYS A 160 14.73 -13.14 17.59
C LYS A 160 15.66 -14.36 17.68
N TYR A 161 15.71 -14.99 18.84
CA TYR A 161 16.45 -16.23 19.05
C TYR A 161 15.63 -17.42 18.55
N ILE A 162 16.11 -18.11 17.51
CA ILE A 162 15.51 -19.35 17.04
C ILE A 162 16.12 -20.52 17.84
N LYS A 163 15.34 -21.11 18.75
CA LYS A 163 15.76 -22.31 19.49
C LYS A 163 15.86 -23.49 18.52
N LYS A 164 17.09 -23.91 18.17
CA LYS A 164 17.32 -25.17 17.44
C LYS A 164 16.88 -26.34 18.31
N ILE A 165 15.81 -27.04 17.92
CA ILE A 165 15.43 -28.31 18.52
C ILE A 165 16.45 -29.36 18.03
N LYS A 166 17.39 -29.76 18.89
CA LYS A 166 18.24 -30.92 18.64
C LYS A 166 17.36 -32.17 18.72
N LYS A 167 17.13 -32.85 17.60
CA LYS A 167 16.58 -34.22 17.62
C LYS A 167 17.54 -35.10 18.41
N LYS A 168 17.13 -35.61 19.57
CA LYS A 168 17.84 -36.69 20.27
C LYS A 168 17.79 -37.92 19.36
N LYS A 169 18.95 -38.36 18.84
CA LYS A 169 19.09 -39.71 18.29
C LYS A 169 18.89 -40.67 19.46
N VAL A 170 17.76 -41.38 19.45
CA VAL A 170 17.59 -42.56 20.31
C VAL A 170 18.56 -43.61 19.78
N LYS A 171 19.60 -43.93 20.57
CA LYS A 171 20.40 -45.13 20.32
C LYS A 171 19.49 -46.33 20.56
N LYS A 172 19.35 -47.17 19.55
CA LYS A 172 18.80 -48.52 19.68
C LYS A 172 19.93 -49.35 20.27
N ASP A 173 19.81 -49.74 21.53
CA ASP A 173 20.70 -50.71 22.14
C ASP A 173 20.30 -52.10 21.62
N ASN A 174 21.30 -52.86 21.14
CA ASN A 174 21.18 -54.26 20.73
C ASN A 174 21.33 -55.17 21.96
#